data_AF-A0AAV5UUG3-F1
#
_entry.id   AF-A0AAV5UUG3-F1
#
_cell.length_a   1.000
_cell.length_b   1.000
_cell.length_c   1.000
_cell.angle_alpha   90.00
_cell.angle_beta   90.00
_cell.angle_gamma   90.00
#
_symmetry.space_group_name_H-M   'P 1'
#
loop_
_entity.id
_entity.type
_entity.pdbx_description
1 polymer ?
#
loop_
_entity_poly.entity_id
_entity_poly.type
_entity_poly.pdbx_seq_one_letter_code
_entity_poly.pdbx_strand_id
1 'polypeptide(L)'
;LVFLGDISYALYLIHWPVIVFFLHHKEKATIDSCDSFFCIIFLTMTLTLSAHFTVEKWSMRAGMRTNALYVGVVYIVIYLLLLHSNSISDALLSNRINDLSILGSSKGESDEWKPDMNFTKEQIREIIEYNQNRELLPIPPYQIDEEARRWTNYTDEPEHNLYSFIWKGTGNLSVLLLGNSFAWRASPVIHDVFMGHFKELRVYTHLGCCLLTDIDCPKYRVAYSVVLEKMHPHITLVIARFVNECPDPSIS
;
A
#
# COMPACT_ATOMS: atom_id res chain seq x y z
N LEU A 1 2.01 15.24 41.36
CA LEU A 1 1.99 16.17 40.21
C LEU A 1 3.37 16.51 39.66
N VAL A 2 4.40 16.72 40.49
CA VAL A 2 5.76 17.12 40.04
C VAL A 2 6.40 16.09 39.09
N PHE A 3 6.41 14.80 39.46
CA PHE A 3 7.03 13.74 38.64
C PHE A 3 6.40 13.55 37.24
N LEU A 4 5.09 13.72 37.13
CA LEU A 4 4.36 13.62 35.85
C LEU A 4 4.65 14.82 34.95
N GLY A 5 4.90 15.99 35.56
CA GLY A 5 5.37 17.18 34.85
C GLY A 5 6.79 17.01 34.30
N ASP A 6 7.70 16.46 35.11
CA ASP A 6 9.11 16.28 34.72
C ASP A 6 9.29 15.31 33.54
N ILE A 7 8.47 14.26 33.47
CA ILE A 7 8.54 13.27 32.39
C ILE A 7 7.79 13.71 31.13
N SER A 8 6.88 14.68 31.24
CA SER A 8 6.00 15.11 30.14
C SER A 8 6.77 15.54 28.89
N TYR A 9 7.94 16.17 29.06
CA TYR A 9 8.81 16.60 27.97
C TYR A 9 9.42 15.41 27.21
N ALA A 10 9.99 14.43 27.94
CA ALA A 10 10.55 13.22 27.34
C ALA A 10 9.46 12.40 26.64
N LEU A 11 8.26 12.31 27.23
CA LEU A 11 7.11 11.64 26.64
C LEU A 11 6.71 12.29 25.31
N TYR A 12 6.64 13.62 25.28
CA TYR A 12 6.31 14.39 24.07
C TYR A 12 7.30 14.12 22.92
N LEU A 13 8.60 14.01 23.21
CA LEU A 13 9.59 13.74 22.16
C LEU A 13 9.55 12.30 21.63
N ILE A 14 9.22 11.32 22.48
CA ILE A 14 9.37 9.89 22.15
C ILE A 14 8.11 9.27 21.56
N HIS A 15 6.92 9.69 21.99
CA HIS A 15 5.68 9.05 21.55
C HIS A 15 5.46 9.18 20.03
N TRP A 16 5.77 10.34 19.43
CA TRP A 16 5.51 10.58 18.01
C TRP A 16 6.37 9.70 17.08
N PRO A 17 7.72 9.62 17.23
CA PRO A 17 8.54 8.69 16.46
C PRO A 17 8.14 7.23 16.61
N VAL A 18 7.74 6.80 17.82
CA VAL A 18 7.29 5.43 18.08
C VAL A 18 6.00 5.11 17.32
N ILE A 19 5.03 6.04 17.33
CA ILE A 19 3.77 5.89 16.59
C ILE A 19 4.04 5.81 15.09
N VAL A 20 4.88 6.72 14.55
CA VAL A 20 5.24 6.74 13.13
C VAL A 20 5.97 5.45 12.72
N PHE A 21 6.91 4.97 13.53
CA PHE A 21 7.60 3.70 13.28
C PHE A 21 6.64 2.52 13.21
N PHE A 22 5.69 2.45 14.15
CA PHE A 22 4.71 1.37 14.18
C PHE A 22 3.75 1.44 12.98
N LEU A 23 3.31 2.65 12.60
CA LEU A 23 2.47 2.88 11.42
C LEU A 23 3.20 2.50 10.12
N HIS A 24 4.50 2.79 10.02
CA HIS A 24 5.31 2.43 8.87
C HIS A 24 5.51 0.92 8.74
N HIS A 25 5.70 0.21 9.86
CA HIS A 25 5.95 -1.23 9.83
C HIS A 25 4.69 -2.06 9.60
N LYS A 26 3.53 -1.58 10.07
CA LYS A 26 2.22 -2.19 9.82
C LYS A 26 1.52 -1.50 8.65
N GLU A 27 2.15 -1.51 7.47
CA GLU A 27 1.80 -0.78 6.24
C GLU A 27 0.33 -0.87 5.75
N LYS A 28 -0.57 -1.60 6.43
CA LYS A 28 -2.03 -1.68 6.12
C LYS A 28 -2.88 -2.44 7.15
N ALA A 29 -2.48 -2.54 8.41
CA ALA A 29 -3.37 -3.10 9.43
C ALA A 29 -3.98 -1.96 10.24
N THR A 30 -5.30 -1.83 10.19
CA THR A 30 -6.05 -1.03 11.15
C THR A 30 -5.52 -1.32 12.55
N ILE A 31 -5.26 -0.30 13.36
CA ILE A 31 -4.93 -0.44 14.78
C ILE A 31 -6.23 -0.84 15.50
N ASP A 32 -6.78 -1.99 15.14
CA ASP A 32 -8.11 -2.46 15.60
C ASP A 32 -7.97 -3.56 16.66
N SER A 33 -6.78 -4.15 16.79
CA SER A 33 -6.47 -5.08 17.86
C SER A 33 -6.01 -4.30 19.10
N CYS A 34 -6.78 -4.38 20.19
CA CYS A 34 -6.44 -3.82 21.50
C CYS A 34 -4.98 -4.11 21.91
N ASP A 35 -4.46 -5.30 21.56
CA ASP A 35 -3.09 -5.72 21.86
C ASP A 35 -2.02 -4.79 21.26
N SER A 36 -2.24 -4.29 20.04
CA SER A 36 -1.28 -3.39 19.39
C SER A 36 -1.22 -2.03 20.08
N PHE A 37 -2.35 -1.53 20.58
CA PHE A 37 -2.42 -0.28 21.32
C PHE A 37 -1.69 -0.39 22.67
N PHE A 38 -1.88 -1.49 23.40
CA PHE A 38 -1.15 -1.75 24.64
C PHE A 38 0.36 -1.85 24.42
N CYS A 39 0.79 -2.52 23.35
CA CYS A 39 2.22 -2.59 22.99
C CYS A 39 2.82 -1.20 22.73
N ILE A 40 2.14 -0.34 21.98
CA ILE A 40 2.62 1.03 21.68
C ILE A 40 2.75 1.86 22.95
N ILE A 41 1.73 1.83 23.82
CA ILE A 41 1.78 2.57 25.10
C ILE A 41 2.91 2.04 25.98
N PHE A 42 3.03 0.73 26.12
CA PHE A 42 4.05 0.12 26.96
C PHE A 42 5.46 0.46 26.47
N LEU A 43 5.69 0.37 25.16
CA LEU A 43 6.98 0.69 24.54
C LEU A 43 7.30 2.19 24.68
N THR A 44 6.32 3.06 24.44
CA THR A 44 6.46 4.51 24.61
C THR A 44 6.80 4.87 26.06
N MET A 45 6.11 4.29 27.04
CA MET A 45 6.38 4.53 28.47
C MET A 45 7.75 4.02 28.89
N THR A 46 8.15 2.82 28.45
CA THR A 46 9.45 2.23 28.76
C THR A 46 10.59 3.06 28.21
N LEU A 47 10.50 3.51 26.95
CA LEU A 47 11.50 4.37 26.32
C LEU A 47 11.56 5.74 26.98
N THR A 48 10.40 6.31 27.32
CA THR A 48 10.31 7.60 28.01
C THR A 48 11.00 7.57 29.37
N LEU A 49 10.70 6.56 30.19
CA LEU A 49 11.36 6.39 31.49
C LEU A 49 12.85 6.18 31.33
N SER A 50 13.25 5.32 30.39
CA SER A 50 14.67 5.05 30.11
C SER A 50 15.42 6.33 29.74
N ALA A 51 14.88 7.13 28.82
CA ALA A 51 15.48 8.39 28.40
C ALA A 51 15.56 9.43 29.53
N HIS A 52 14.51 9.57 30.34
CA HIS A 52 14.49 10.47 31.47
C HIS A 52 15.56 10.10 32.53
N PHE A 53 15.66 8.81 32.89
CA PHE A 53 16.62 8.38 33.90
C PHE A 53 18.08 8.34 33.41
N THR A 54 18.30 8.05 32.12
CA THR A 54 19.65 7.90 31.57
C THR A 54 20.15 9.21 30.96
N VAL A 55 19.46 9.78 29.98
CA VAL A 55 19.95 10.93 29.21
C VAL A 55 19.70 12.23 29.96
N GLU A 56 18.46 12.45 30.43
CA GLU A 56 18.07 13.73 31.02
C GLU A 56 18.74 13.96 32.38
N LYS A 57 18.65 12.97 33.29
CA LYS A 57 19.30 13.07 34.62
C LYS A 57 20.82 13.06 34.54
N TRP A 58 21.42 12.36 33.59
CA TRP A 58 22.87 12.42 33.39
C TRP A 58 23.30 13.76 32.81
N SER A 59 22.60 14.27 31.79
CA SER A 59 22.86 15.58 31.17
C SER A 59 22.76 16.71 32.19
N MET A 60 21.77 16.68 33.08
CA MET A 60 21.64 17.67 34.16
C MET A 60 22.78 17.61 35.19
N ARG A 61 23.39 16.44 35.40
CA ARG A 61 24.55 16.28 36.30
C ARG A 61 25.87 16.62 35.61
N ALA A 62 25.93 16.49 34.29
CA ALA A 62 27.10 16.77 33.50
C ALA A 62 27.25 18.28 33.27
N GLY A 63 28.50 18.76 33.21
CA GLY A 63 28.78 20.16 32.90
C GLY A 63 28.48 20.51 31.43
N MET A 64 28.27 21.80 31.16
CA MET A 64 27.92 22.32 29.82
C MET A 64 28.88 21.85 28.71
N ARG A 65 30.19 21.73 29.01
CA ARG A 65 31.20 21.25 28.05
C ARG A 65 30.99 19.78 27.67
N THR A 66 30.66 18.93 28.64
CA THR A 66 30.41 17.50 28.42
C THR A 66 29.15 17.29 27.60
N ASN A 67 28.09 18.06 27.89
CA ASN A 67 26.85 17.99 27.12
C ASN A 67 27.03 18.49 25.68
N ALA A 68 27.77 19.58 25.47
CA ALA A 68 28.08 20.09 24.14
C ALA A 68 28.87 19.08 23.30
N LEU A 69 29.85 18.40 23.90
CA LEU A 69 30.60 17.32 23.22
C LEU A 69 29.69 16.15 22.87
N TYR A 70 28.86 15.69 23.80
CA TYR A 70 27.92 14.59 23.57
C TYR A 70 26.97 14.90 22.41
N VAL A 71 26.32 16.07 22.44
CA VAL A 71 25.41 16.51 21.39
C VAL A 71 26.15 16.63 20.05
N GLY A 72 27.37 17.18 20.05
CA GLY A 72 28.20 17.28 18.86
C GLY A 72 28.50 15.91 18.23
N VAL A 73 28.87 14.91 19.05
CA VAL A 73 29.12 13.54 18.58
C VAL A 73 27.86 12.93 17.97
N VAL A 74 26.70 13.09 18.60
CA VAL A 74 25.42 12.58 18.08
C VAL A 74 25.10 13.20 16.72
N TYR A 75 25.23 14.52 16.57
CA TYR A 75 24.99 15.18 15.28
C TYR A 75 25.98 14.74 14.19
N ILE A 76 27.24 14.50 14.53
CA ILE A 76 28.23 13.98 13.59
C ILE A 76 27.85 12.57 13.12
N VAL A 77 27.42 11.69 14.03
CA VAL A 77 26.95 10.35 13.67
C VAL A 77 25.71 10.43 12.76
N ILE A 78 24.73 11.26 13.09
CA ILE A 78 23.54 11.47 12.25
C ILE A 78 23.94 11.97 10.87
N TYR A 79 24.86 12.94 10.79
CA TYR A 79 25.35 13.46 9.51
C TYR A 79 26.06 12.38 8.67
N LEU A 80 26.91 11.56 9.29
CA LEU A 80 27.58 10.45 8.61
C LEU A 80 26.60 9.39 8.09
N LEU A 81 25.55 9.09 8.88
CA LEU A 81 24.46 8.19 8.47
C LEU A 81 23.66 8.76 7.30
N LEU A 82 23.40 10.07 7.29
CA LEU A 82 22.72 10.74 6.18
C LEU A 82 23.55 10.70 4.89
N LEU A 83 24.87 10.88 4.96
CA LEU A 83 25.75 10.76 3.80
C LEU A 83 25.80 9.33 3.22
N HIS A 84 25.67 8.31 4.08
CA HIS A 84 25.63 6.90 3.66
C HIS A 84 24.21 6.36 3.45
N SER A 85 23.18 7.22 3.49
CA SER A 85 21.78 6.81 3.42
C SER A 85 21.46 6.01 2.14
N ASN A 86 22.07 6.37 1.01
CA ASN A 86 21.92 5.63 -0.25
C ASN A 86 22.44 4.21 -0.15
N SER A 87 23.64 4.01 0.43
CA SER A 87 24.21 2.67 0.63
C SER A 87 23.42 1.85 1.65
N ILE A 88 22.82 2.49 2.66
CA ILE A 88 21.95 1.82 3.63
C ILE A 88 20.63 1.39 2.96
N SER A 89 20.08 2.23 2.09
CA SER A 89 18.87 1.92 1.32
C SER A 89 19.11 0.74 0.36
N ASP A 90 20.24 0.73 -0.34
CA ASP A 90 20.65 -0.38 -1.21
C ASP A 90 20.87 -1.69 -0.43
N ALA A 91 21.49 -1.62 0.75
CA ALA A 91 21.66 -2.76 1.63
C ALA A 91 20.31 -3.30 2.14
N LEU A 92 19.39 -2.43 2.55
CA LEU A 92 18.03 -2.80 2.98
C LEU A 92 17.21 -3.41 1.84
N LEU A 93 17.33 -2.88 0.63
CA LEU A 93 16.68 -3.41 -0.56
C LEU A 93 17.23 -4.79 -0.91
N SER A 94 18.55 -4.99 -0.80
CA SER A 94 19.16 -6.31 -1.01
C SER A 94 18.70 -7.35 0.01
N ASN A 95 18.52 -6.95 1.28
CA ASN A 95 17.98 -7.82 2.32
C ASN A 95 16.50 -8.17 2.05
N ARG A 96 15.67 -7.20 1.63
CA ARG A 96 14.27 -7.48 1.24
C ARG A 96 14.18 -8.44 0.05
N ILE A 97 15.06 -8.31 -0.93
CA ILE A 97 15.10 -9.23 -2.08
C ILE A 97 15.44 -10.64 -1.62
N ASN A 98 16.43 -10.78 -0.74
CA ASN A 98 16.77 -12.08 -0.15
C ASN A 98 15.59 -12.67 0.63
N ASP A 99 14.93 -11.87 1.47
CA ASP A 99 13.75 -12.33 2.23
C ASP A 99 12.60 -12.76 1.31
N LEU A 100 12.32 -12.02 0.23
CA LEU A 100 11.31 -12.38 -0.77
C LEU A 100 11.65 -13.70 -1.48
N SER A 101 12.93 -13.93 -1.81
CA SER A 101 13.39 -15.18 -2.41
C SER A 101 13.25 -16.38 -1.47
N ILE A 102 13.44 -16.16 -0.16
CA ILE A 102 13.32 -17.19 0.87
C ILE A 102 11.84 -17.49 1.18
N LEU A 103 10.98 -16.46 1.25
CA LEU A 103 9.53 -16.59 1.41
C LEU A 103 8.87 -17.32 0.23
N GLY A 104 9.34 -17.09 -1.00
CA GLY A 104 8.92 -17.85 -2.18
C GLY A 104 9.32 -19.33 -2.15
N SER A 105 10.30 -19.69 -1.32
CA SER A 105 10.78 -21.07 -1.18
C SER A 105 10.21 -21.80 0.04
N SER A 106 9.57 -21.09 0.98
CA SER A 106 9.12 -21.63 2.26
C SER A 106 7.66 -21.31 2.55
N LYS A 107 6.75 -21.87 1.75
CA LYS A 107 5.48 -22.42 2.22
C LYS A 107 5.06 -23.51 1.24
N GLY A 108 4.89 -24.73 1.77
CA GLY A 108 4.33 -25.84 1.02
C GLY A 108 2.89 -25.51 0.67
N GLU A 109 2.65 -25.16 -0.58
CA GLU A 109 1.33 -24.98 -1.16
C GLU A 109 1.39 -25.57 -2.57
N SER A 110 0.44 -26.47 -2.82
CA SER A 110 0.35 -27.43 -3.93
C SER A 110 0.58 -26.80 -5.30
N ASP A 111 1.42 -27.42 -6.14
CA ASP A 111 1.51 -27.38 -7.63
C ASP A 111 0.83 -26.22 -8.40
N GLU A 112 0.85 -25.03 -7.83
CA GLU A 112 0.17 -23.84 -8.32
C GLU A 112 1.26 -22.89 -8.79
N TRP A 113 1.12 -22.50 -10.06
CA TRP A 113 2.01 -21.65 -10.84
C TRP A 113 3.01 -20.85 -10.00
N LYS A 114 4.27 -21.29 -10.00
CA LYS A 114 5.39 -20.46 -9.56
C LYS A 114 5.74 -19.56 -10.74
N PRO A 115 5.51 -18.23 -10.69
CA PRO A 115 6.15 -17.37 -11.66
C PRO A 115 7.64 -17.63 -11.56
N ASP A 116 8.31 -17.85 -12.69
CA ASP A 116 9.77 -17.80 -12.75
C ASP A 116 10.19 -16.38 -12.35
N MET A 117 10.39 -16.19 -11.04
CA MET A 117 10.83 -14.95 -10.42
C MET A 117 12.35 -14.79 -10.62
N ASN A 118 12.84 -15.12 -11.82
CA ASN A 118 14.21 -14.83 -12.27
C ASN A 118 14.29 -13.35 -12.70
N PHE A 119 13.81 -12.45 -11.86
CA PHE A 119 14.01 -11.03 -12.06
C PHE A 119 15.42 -10.66 -11.64
N THR A 120 16.14 -9.99 -12.55
CA THR A 120 17.40 -9.32 -12.22
C THR A 120 17.17 -8.24 -11.16
N LYS A 121 18.21 -7.86 -10.42
CA LYS A 121 18.11 -6.77 -9.43
C LYS A 121 17.64 -5.47 -10.07
N GLU A 122 18.03 -5.26 -11.31
CA GLU A 122 17.65 -4.13 -12.15
C GLU A 122 16.15 -4.13 -12.47
N GLN A 123 15.58 -5.29 -12.83
CA GLN A 123 14.13 -5.43 -13.04
C GLN A 123 13.33 -5.23 -11.75
N ILE A 124 13.83 -5.73 -10.62
CA ILE A 124 13.19 -5.50 -9.33
C ILE A 124 13.23 -4.01 -8.98
N ARG A 125 14.37 -3.34 -9.20
CA ARG A 125 14.54 -1.90 -8.99
C ARG A 125 13.56 -1.11 -9.87
N GLU A 126 13.42 -1.49 -11.13
CA GLU A 126 12.46 -0.89 -12.06
C GLU A 126 11.01 -1.09 -11.61
N ILE A 127 10.64 -2.29 -11.12
CA ILE A 127 9.30 -2.55 -10.56
C ILE A 127 9.05 -1.70 -9.31
N ILE A 128 10.04 -1.54 -8.44
CA ILE A 128 9.94 -0.71 -7.23
C ILE A 128 9.81 0.77 -7.62
N GLU A 129 10.65 1.26 -8.52
CA GLU A 129 10.57 2.63 -9.05
C GLU A 129 9.22 2.87 -9.73
N TYR A 130 8.73 1.91 -10.51
CA TYR A 130 7.41 1.97 -11.15
C TYR A 130 6.28 2.09 -10.12
N ASN A 131 6.37 1.36 -9.00
CA ASN A 131 5.38 1.43 -7.93
C ASN A 131 5.52 2.68 -7.04
N GLN A 132 6.72 3.25 -6.94
CA GLN A 132 7.01 4.42 -6.10
C GLN A 132 6.76 5.77 -6.82
N ASN A 133 7.01 5.85 -8.13
CA ASN A 133 6.98 7.10 -8.88
C ASN A 133 5.66 7.41 -9.61
N ARG A 134 4.70 6.49 -9.67
CA ARG A 134 3.37 6.82 -10.23
C ARG A 134 2.50 7.48 -9.15
N GLU A 135 2.53 8.81 -9.12
CA GLU A 135 1.45 9.59 -8.52
C GLU A 135 0.13 9.31 -9.25
N LEU A 136 -0.84 8.79 -8.50
CA LEU A 136 -2.28 8.78 -8.76
C LEU A 136 -2.69 8.28 -10.16
N LEU A 137 -2.87 6.97 -10.28
CA LEU A 137 -3.84 6.43 -11.23
C LEU A 137 -5.19 7.13 -11.04
N PRO A 138 -5.94 7.43 -12.12
CA PRO A 138 -5.67 7.04 -13.51
C PRO A 138 -4.73 7.99 -14.27
N ILE A 139 -4.04 7.47 -15.31
CA ILE A 139 -3.21 8.29 -16.22
C ILE A 139 -4.12 9.29 -16.98
N PRO A 140 -3.91 10.61 -16.89
CA PRO A 140 -4.66 11.58 -17.67
C PRO A 140 -4.25 11.57 -19.16
N PRO A 141 -5.15 11.93 -20.09
CA PRO A 141 -6.54 12.34 -19.84
C PRO A 141 -7.49 11.14 -19.74
N TYR A 142 -8.26 11.06 -18.67
CA TYR A 142 -9.36 10.11 -18.50
C TYR A 142 -10.67 10.85 -18.26
N GLN A 143 -11.80 10.15 -18.44
CA GLN A 143 -13.13 10.67 -18.17
C GLN A 143 -13.82 9.81 -17.12
N ILE A 144 -14.58 10.42 -16.23
CA ILE A 144 -15.45 9.69 -15.30
C ILE A 144 -16.52 8.95 -16.13
N ASP A 145 -16.81 7.70 -15.78
CA ASP A 145 -17.79 6.88 -16.51
C ASP A 145 -19.25 7.21 -16.13
N GLU A 146 -19.71 8.40 -16.53
CA GLU A 146 -21.10 8.84 -16.35
C GLU A 146 -22.11 7.99 -17.14
N GLU A 147 -21.64 7.22 -18.12
CA GLU A 147 -22.49 6.35 -18.92
C GLU A 147 -22.85 5.07 -18.17
N ALA A 148 -21.85 4.37 -17.61
CA ALA A 148 -22.08 3.20 -16.76
C ALA A 148 -22.91 3.56 -15.53
N ARG A 149 -22.70 4.75 -14.95
CA ARG A 149 -23.53 5.24 -13.83
C ARG A 149 -25.01 5.31 -14.20
N ARG A 150 -25.33 5.87 -15.38
CA ARG A 150 -26.71 5.95 -15.88
C ARG A 150 -27.30 4.58 -16.20
N TRP A 151 -26.48 3.64 -16.67
CA TRP A 151 -26.95 2.28 -16.97
C TRP A 151 -27.27 1.48 -15.72
N THR A 152 -26.42 1.57 -14.70
CA THR A 152 -26.45 0.68 -13.53
C THR A 152 -27.20 1.27 -12.35
N ASN A 153 -27.28 2.61 -12.25
CA ASN A 153 -27.69 3.33 -11.06
C ASN A 153 -26.95 2.87 -9.79
N TYR A 154 -25.70 2.43 -9.94
CA TYR A 154 -24.87 1.93 -8.86
C TYR A 154 -24.27 3.11 -8.08
N THR A 155 -24.75 3.33 -6.86
CA THR A 155 -24.37 4.47 -6.00
C THR A 155 -23.92 4.06 -4.60
N ASP A 156 -23.79 2.76 -4.35
CA ASP A 156 -23.51 2.20 -3.02
C ASP A 156 -22.14 2.62 -2.47
N GLU A 157 -21.17 2.89 -3.35
CA GLU A 157 -19.84 3.31 -2.97
C GLU A 157 -19.50 4.65 -3.66
N PRO A 158 -19.44 5.78 -2.94
CA PRO A 158 -19.16 7.08 -3.55
C PRO A 158 -17.76 7.13 -4.18
N GLU A 159 -16.82 6.32 -3.66
CA GLU A 159 -15.46 6.19 -4.17
C GLU A 159 -15.40 5.37 -5.46
N HIS A 160 -16.42 4.58 -5.81
CA HIS A 160 -16.45 3.80 -7.06
C HIS A 160 -16.20 4.69 -8.28
N ASN A 161 -16.63 5.96 -8.24
CA ASN A 161 -16.43 6.93 -9.31
C ASN A 161 -14.95 7.30 -9.54
N LEU A 162 -14.08 7.09 -8.55
CA LEU A 162 -12.63 7.29 -8.66
C LEU A 162 -11.94 6.08 -9.32
N TYR A 163 -12.55 4.90 -9.18
CA TYR A 163 -12.02 3.62 -9.67
C TYR A 163 -12.76 3.12 -10.92
N SER A 164 -13.65 3.95 -11.47
CA SER A 164 -14.45 3.67 -12.65
C SER A 164 -14.37 4.83 -13.64
N PHE A 165 -13.70 4.61 -14.76
CA PHE A 165 -13.35 5.67 -15.72
C PHE A 165 -13.13 5.12 -17.13
N ILE A 166 -13.06 6.03 -18.10
CA ILE A 166 -12.91 5.71 -19.52
C ILE A 166 -11.70 6.45 -20.10
N TRP A 167 -10.89 5.72 -20.87
CA TRP A 167 -9.97 6.28 -21.85
C TRP A 167 -10.56 6.20 -23.26
N LYS A 168 -10.46 7.30 -24.00
CA LYS A 168 -10.85 7.36 -25.41
C LYS A 168 -9.58 7.37 -26.27
N GLY A 169 -9.58 6.54 -27.31
CA GLY A 169 -8.46 6.38 -28.23
C GLY A 169 -8.92 6.46 -29.68
N THR A 170 -7.95 6.34 -30.60
CA THR A 170 -8.18 6.45 -32.06
C THR A 170 -8.36 5.09 -32.73
N GLY A 171 -8.30 3.99 -31.98
CA GLY A 171 -8.42 2.65 -32.52
C GLY A 171 -9.87 2.24 -32.79
N ASN A 172 -10.10 0.94 -32.95
CA ASN A 172 -11.41 0.36 -33.23
C ASN A 172 -11.90 -0.61 -32.14
N LEU A 173 -11.03 -1.03 -31.22
CA LEU A 173 -11.41 -1.95 -30.15
C LEU A 173 -12.18 -1.24 -29.03
N SER A 174 -13.14 -1.95 -28.45
CA SER A 174 -13.79 -1.59 -27.20
C SER A 174 -13.35 -2.61 -26.16
N VAL A 175 -12.62 -2.15 -25.14
CA VAL A 175 -12.00 -2.98 -24.14
C VAL A 175 -12.62 -2.66 -22.79
N LEU A 176 -13.13 -3.68 -22.10
CA LEU A 176 -13.68 -3.57 -20.76
C LEU A 176 -12.75 -4.25 -19.76
N LEU A 177 -12.29 -3.52 -18.77
CA LEU A 177 -11.52 -4.03 -17.64
C LEU A 177 -12.41 -4.08 -16.39
N LEU A 178 -12.70 -5.30 -15.95
CA LEU A 178 -13.46 -5.58 -14.73
C LEU A 178 -12.56 -6.11 -13.63
N GLY A 179 -12.89 -5.79 -12.39
CA GLY A 179 -12.24 -6.41 -11.23
C GLY A 179 -12.28 -5.53 -9.99
N ASN A 180 -11.23 -5.64 -9.20
CA ASN A 180 -11.07 -4.91 -7.94
C ASN A 180 -9.81 -4.05 -7.92
N SER A 181 -9.23 -3.82 -6.74
CA SER A 181 -8.00 -3.05 -6.57
C SER A 181 -6.83 -3.55 -7.44
N PHE A 182 -6.81 -4.84 -7.79
CA PHE A 182 -5.79 -5.42 -8.67
C PHE A 182 -6.01 -5.01 -10.13
N ALA A 183 -7.25 -5.08 -10.63
CA ALA A 183 -7.60 -4.57 -11.96
C ALA A 183 -7.30 -3.08 -12.09
N TRP A 184 -7.69 -2.28 -11.09
CA TRP A 184 -7.44 -0.85 -11.08
C TRP A 184 -5.95 -0.53 -11.18
N ARG A 185 -5.10 -1.24 -10.41
CA ARG A 185 -3.64 -1.09 -10.47
C ARG A 185 -3.02 -1.56 -11.79
N ALA A 186 -3.61 -2.56 -12.44
CA ALA A 186 -3.16 -3.06 -13.74
C ALA A 186 -3.60 -2.17 -14.92
N SER A 187 -4.65 -1.35 -14.73
CA SER A 187 -5.20 -0.46 -15.77
C SER A 187 -4.18 0.39 -16.55
N PRO A 188 -3.14 1.02 -15.97
CA PRO A 188 -2.12 1.75 -16.74
C PRO A 188 -1.31 0.86 -17.69
N VAL A 189 -0.95 -0.35 -17.25
CA VAL A 189 -0.21 -1.30 -18.09
C VAL A 189 -1.09 -1.76 -19.25
N ILE A 190 -2.36 -2.03 -18.96
CA ILE A 190 -3.35 -2.41 -19.98
C ILE A 190 -3.57 -1.26 -20.98
N HIS A 191 -3.68 -0.02 -20.50
CA HIS A 191 -3.75 1.16 -21.35
C HIS A 191 -2.58 1.21 -22.32
N ASP A 192 -1.36 1.07 -21.82
CA ASP A 192 -0.14 1.17 -22.62
C ASP A 192 -0.06 0.02 -23.66
N VAL A 193 -0.47 -1.20 -23.29
CA VAL A 193 -0.54 -2.36 -24.20
C VAL A 193 -1.54 -2.15 -25.33
N PHE A 194 -2.71 -1.55 -25.07
CA PHE A 194 -3.74 -1.32 -26.08
C PHE A 194 -3.66 0.05 -26.74
N MET A 195 -2.65 0.87 -26.41
CA MET A 195 -2.52 2.24 -26.91
C MET A 195 -2.54 2.27 -28.44
N GLY A 196 -3.39 3.13 -29.02
CA GLY A 196 -3.58 3.23 -30.47
C GLY A 196 -4.51 2.15 -31.08
N HIS A 197 -4.87 1.12 -30.32
CA HIS A 197 -5.73 0.02 -30.79
C HIS A 197 -7.16 0.08 -30.25
N PHE A 198 -7.39 0.73 -29.10
CA PHE A 198 -8.75 0.94 -28.58
C PHE A 198 -9.37 2.26 -29.07
N LYS A 199 -10.66 2.20 -29.40
CA LYS A 199 -11.58 3.35 -29.44
C LYS A 199 -11.97 3.76 -28.02
N GLU A 200 -12.22 2.76 -27.18
CA GLU A 200 -12.62 2.94 -25.78
C GLU A 200 -12.02 1.84 -24.91
N LEU A 201 -11.32 2.24 -23.85
CA LEU A 201 -10.92 1.37 -22.76
C LEU A 201 -11.66 1.82 -21.50
N ARG A 202 -12.63 1.02 -21.08
CA ARG A 202 -13.44 1.27 -19.89
C ARG A 202 -12.91 0.45 -18.73
N VAL A 203 -12.56 1.13 -17.65
CA VAL A 203 -12.16 0.52 -16.39
C VAL A 203 -13.34 0.61 -15.45
N TYR A 204 -13.89 -0.53 -15.04
CA TYR A 204 -15.04 -0.61 -14.15
C TYR A 204 -14.67 -1.55 -13.00
N THR A 205 -14.25 -0.97 -11.87
CA THR A 205 -13.68 -1.74 -10.74
C THR A 205 -14.30 -1.37 -9.40
N HIS A 206 -14.32 -2.32 -8.47
CA HIS A 206 -14.78 -2.12 -7.08
C HIS A 206 -13.72 -2.60 -6.09
N LEU A 207 -13.26 -1.73 -5.20
CA LEU A 207 -12.22 -2.10 -4.24
C LEU A 207 -12.73 -3.15 -3.26
N GLY A 208 -11.89 -4.12 -2.91
CA GLY A 208 -12.25 -5.17 -1.95
C GLY A 208 -13.26 -6.22 -2.45
N CYS A 209 -13.81 -6.08 -3.66
CA CYS A 209 -14.79 -7.02 -4.15
C CYS A 209 -14.16 -8.29 -4.75
N CYS A 210 -14.70 -9.46 -4.39
CA CYS A 210 -14.48 -10.67 -5.16
C CYS A 210 -15.35 -10.63 -6.44
N LEU A 211 -14.72 -10.48 -7.61
CA LEU A 211 -15.46 -10.59 -8.86
C LEU A 211 -15.81 -12.06 -9.14
N LEU A 212 -16.99 -12.30 -9.73
CA LEU A 212 -17.51 -13.63 -10.11
C LEU A 212 -17.95 -14.55 -8.96
N THR A 213 -17.73 -14.18 -7.69
CA THR A 213 -18.33 -14.85 -6.53
C THR A 213 -19.48 -14.01 -5.98
N ASP A 214 -20.54 -14.66 -5.47
CA ASP A 214 -21.79 -13.99 -5.06
C ASP A 214 -21.76 -13.39 -3.66
N ILE A 215 -20.65 -13.50 -2.95
CA ILE A 215 -20.65 -13.42 -1.49
C ILE A 215 -20.49 -11.98 -1.00
N ASP A 216 -19.59 -11.20 -1.61
CA ASP A 216 -19.17 -9.92 -1.03
C ASP A 216 -19.85 -8.69 -1.63
N CYS A 217 -20.28 -8.71 -2.90
CA CYS A 217 -20.84 -7.52 -3.56
C CYS A 217 -21.95 -7.84 -4.60
N PRO A 218 -23.13 -8.31 -4.16
CA PRO A 218 -24.21 -8.70 -5.07
C PRO A 218 -24.70 -7.54 -5.96
N LYS A 219 -24.73 -6.31 -5.43
CA LYS A 219 -25.13 -5.12 -6.22
C LYS A 219 -24.10 -4.74 -7.28
N TYR A 220 -22.82 -4.86 -6.97
CA TYR A 220 -21.76 -4.61 -7.95
C TYR A 220 -21.79 -5.66 -9.07
N ARG A 221 -22.15 -6.92 -8.74
CA ARG A 221 -22.39 -7.97 -9.73
C ARG A 221 -23.47 -7.60 -10.75
N VAL A 222 -24.63 -7.18 -10.25
CA VAL A 222 -25.72 -6.70 -11.11
C VAL A 222 -25.28 -5.49 -11.93
N ALA A 223 -24.48 -4.59 -11.35
CA ALA A 223 -24.00 -3.42 -12.04
C ALA A 223 -23.03 -3.77 -13.20
N TYR A 224 -21.99 -4.57 -12.96
CA TYR A 224 -21.05 -4.89 -14.03
C TYR A 224 -21.68 -5.76 -15.13
N SER A 225 -22.68 -6.60 -14.81
CA SER A 225 -23.39 -7.37 -15.84
C SER A 225 -24.16 -6.45 -16.79
N VAL A 226 -24.79 -5.40 -16.25
CA VAL A 226 -25.44 -4.37 -17.06
C VAL A 226 -24.43 -3.60 -17.93
N VAL A 227 -23.26 -3.27 -17.38
CA VAL A 227 -22.19 -2.61 -18.18
C VAL A 227 -21.74 -3.51 -19.33
N LEU A 228 -21.52 -4.80 -19.06
CA LEU A 228 -21.11 -5.78 -20.07
C LEU A 228 -22.16 -5.89 -21.19
N GLU A 229 -23.44 -5.99 -20.82
CA GLU A 229 -24.56 -6.07 -21.77
C GLU A 229 -24.73 -4.79 -22.59
N LYS A 230 -24.56 -3.60 -22.00
CA LYS A 230 -24.75 -2.33 -22.69
C LYS A 230 -23.56 -1.97 -23.59
N MET A 231 -22.35 -2.25 -23.13
CA MET A 231 -21.12 -1.86 -23.83
C MET A 231 -20.82 -2.78 -25.02
N HIS A 232 -21.17 -4.08 -24.93
CA HIS A 232 -20.78 -5.10 -25.90
C HIS A 232 -19.28 -5.00 -26.28
N PRO A 233 -18.36 -5.12 -25.31
CA PRO A 233 -16.94 -4.96 -25.57
C PRO A 233 -16.39 -6.05 -26.50
N HIS A 234 -15.43 -5.69 -27.36
CA HIS A 234 -14.68 -6.67 -28.16
C HIS A 234 -13.79 -7.56 -27.29
N ILE A 235 -13.24 -6.99 -26.21
CA ILE A 235 -12.37 -7.69 -25.26
C ILE A 235 -12.83 -7.35 -23.85
N THR A 236 -13.06 -8.38 -23.02
CA THR A 236 -13.29 -8.20 -21.58
C THR A 236 -12.14 -8.84 -20.82
N LEU A 237 -11.47 -8.05 -20.00
CA LEU A 237 -10.43 -8.50 -19.07
C LEU A 237 -11.00 -8.52 -17.66
N VAL A 238 -10.84 -9.64 -16.97
CA VAL A 238 -11.23 -9.79 -15.58
C VAL A 238 -9.96 -10.01 -14.76
N ILE A 239 -9.66 -9.09 -13.83
CA ILE A 239 -8.50 -9.20 -12.95
C ILE A 239 -8.96 -9.11 -11.49
N ALA A 240 -8.82 -10.21 -10.78
CA ALA A 240 -9.04 -10.29 -9.35
C ALA A 240 -7.97 -11.21 -8.72
N ARG A 241 -7.48 -10.82 -7.54
CA ARG A 241 -6.78 -11.76 -6.65
C ARG A 241 -7.87 -12.52 -5.90
N PHE A 242 -7.80 -13.85 -5.88
CA PHE A 242 -8.78 -14.76 -5.28
C PHE A 242 -10.03 -15.05 -6.13
N VAL A 243 -9.85 -15.58 -7.35
CA VAL A 243 -10.99 -16.16 -8.10
C VAL A 243 -11.56 -17.39 -7.36
N ASN A 244 -10.76 -18.06 -6.53
CA ASN A 244 -11.09 -19.36 -5.90
C ASN A 244 -11.15 -19.36 -4.36
N GLU A 245 -10.81 -18.27 -3.65
CA GLU A 245 -10.66 -18.25 -2.18
C GLU A 245 -11.66 -17.33 -1.46
N CYS A 246 -12.81 -17.02 -2.05
CA CYS A 246 -13.85 -16.31 -1.30
C CYS A 246 -14.55 -17.36 -0.40
N PRO A 247 -14.60 -17.17 0.93
CA PRO A 247 -14.99 -18.20 1.88
C PRO A 247 -16.40 -18.71 1.58
N ASP A 248 -16.53 -20.03 1.44
CA ASP A 248 -17.80 -20.70 1.16
C ASP A 248 -18.81 -20.39 2.30
N PRO A 249 -19.95 -19.74 2.02
CA PRO A 249 -20.95 -19.43 3.03
C PRO A 249 -21.63 -20.68 3.60
N SER A 250 -21.35 -21.88 3.06
CA SER A 250 -21.85 -23.14 3.62
C SER A 250 -21.07 -23.64 4.86
N ILE A 251 -20.03 -22.91 5.30
CA ILE A 251 -19.17 -23.30 6.45
C ILE A 251 -19.40 -22.40 7.70
N SER A 252 -20.42 -21.55 7.74
CA SER A 252 -20.81 -20.78 8.94
C SER A 252 -22.07 -21.31 9.62
#